data_AF-A0A920AX71-F1
#
_entry.id   AF-A0A920AX71-F1
#
_cell.length_a   1.000
_cell.length_b   1.000
_cell.length_c   1.000
_cell.angle_alpha   90.00
_cell.angle_beta   90.00
_cell.angle_gamma   90.00
#
_symmetry.space_group_name_H-M   'P 1'
#
loop_
_entity.id
_entity.type
_entity.pdbx_description
1 polymer ?
#
loop_
_entity_poly.entity_id
_entity_poly.type
_entity_poly.pdbx_seq_one_letter_code
_entity_poly.pdbx_strand_id
1 'polypeptide(L)'
;MKKFYSLFLTTLLVFGLTTLQAQDKNNPWQFSFGANAVDVEADTQTQFADFFDVDRKWNTAKSPISMFTISKYIGDNLSFGVGLHSTV
;
A
#
# COMPACT_ATOMS: atom_id res chain seq x y z
N MET A 1 15.11 23.50 6.55
CA MET A 1 14.74 22.32 5.73
C MET A 1 13.81 21.32 6.44
N LYS A 2 14.01 20.95 7.72
CA LYS A 2 13.12 19.99 8.43
C LYS A 2 11.61 20.33 8.40
N LYS A 3 11.24 21.60 8.59
CA LYS A 3 9.83 22.03 8.59
C LYS A 3 9.17 22.05 7.21
N PHE A 4 9.96 22.21 6.13
CA PHE A 4 9.43 22.20 4.77
C PHE A 4 8.96 20.81 4.38
N TYR A 5 9.73 19.76 4.72
CA TYR A 5 9.32 18.38 4.48
C TYR A 5 8.06 18.01 5.26
N SER A 6 7.96 18.41 6.54
CA SER A 6 6.73 18.20 7.31
C SER A 6 5.55 18.95 6.71
N LEU A 7 5.72 20.21 6.30
CA LEU A 7 4.65 20.97 5.66
C LEU A 7 4.23 20.32 4.35
N PHE A 8 5.18 19.95 3.50
CA PHE A 8 4.94 19.27 2.24
C PHE A 8 4.18 17.95 2.44
N LEU A 9 4.62 17.11 3.38
CA LEU A 9 3.95 15.85 3.70
C LEU A 9 2.53 16.08 4.24
N THR A 10 2.34 17.02 5.15
CA THR A 10 1.02 17.34 5.69
C THR A 10 0.09 17.86 4.58
N THR A 11 0.58 18.75 3.71
CA THR A 11 -0.19 19.23 2.56
C THR A 11 -0.54 18.08 1.62
N LEU A 12 0.41 17.22 1.29
CA LEU A 12 0.19 16.03 0.46
C LEU A 12 -0.90 15.12 1.07
N LEU A 13 -0.87 14.89 2.38
CA LEU A 13 -1.87 14.08 3.07
C LEU A 13 -3.26 14.72 3.07
N VAL A 14 -3.35 16.02 3.36
CA VAL A 14 -4.64 16.75 3.36
C VAL A 14 -5.29 16.70 1.99
N PHE A 15 -4.55 17.06 0.94
CA PHE A 15 -5.07 17.00 -0.43
C PHE A 15 -5.33 15.56 -0.88
N GLY A 16 -4.39 14.66 -0.59
CA GLY A 16 -4.49 13.25 -0.97
C GLY A 16 -5.72 12.57 -0.40
N LEU A 17 -6.03 12.77 0.88
CA LEU A 17 -7.18 12.14 1.55
C LEU A 17 -8.52 12.79 1.18
N THR A 18 -8.53 14.08 0.83
CA THR A 18 -9.78 14.81 0.51
C THR A 18 -10.20 14.71 -0.96
N THR A 19 -9.29 14.27 -1.84
CA THR A 19 -9.53 14.16 -3.28
C THR A 19 -9.67 12.72 -3.77
N LEU A 20 -9.70 11.72 -2.88
CA LEU A 20 -9.94 10.34 -3.27
C LEU A 20 -11.35 10.21 -3.87
N GLN A 21 -11.41 9.82 -5.14
CA GLN A 21 -12.65 9.52 -5.84
C GLN A 21 -12.74 8.01 -6.05
N ALA A 22 -13.96 7.46 -5.94
CA ALA A 22 -14.20 6.07 -6.29
C ALA A 22 -14.06 5.87 -7.81
N GLN A 23 -13.73 4.64 -8.21
CA GLN A 23 -13.70 4.27 -9.62
C GLN A 23 -15.13 4.24 -10.18
N ASP A 24 -15.34 4.95 -11.27
CA ASP A 24 -16.64 5.03 -11.96
C ASP A 24 -16.44 5.38 -13.44
N LYS A 25 -17.53 5.74 -14.13
CA LYS A 25 -17.49 6.14 -15.55
C LYS A 25 -16.66 7.41 -15.80
N ASN A 26 -16.60 8.34 -14.85
CA ASN A 26 -15.87 9.61 -14.95
C ASN A 26 -14.41 9.47 -14.53
N ASN A 27 -14.12 8.54 -13.60
CA ASN A 27 -12.81 8.17 -13.10
C ASN A 27 -12.53 6.68 -13.41
N PRO A 28 -12.31 6.31 -14.68
CA PRO A 28 -12.33 4.91 -15.09
C PRO A 28 -11.08 4.13 -14.68
N TRP A 29 -9.96 4.79 -14.41
CA TRP A 29 -8.70 4.13 -14.06
C TRP A 29 -8.49 4.12 -12.54
N GLN A 30 -8.12 2.97 -12.01
CA GLN A 30 -7.70 2.82 -10.63
C GLN A 30 -6.31 2.17 -10.59
N PHE A 31 -5.49 2.69 -9.68
CA PHE A 31 -4.18 2.15 -9.36
C PHE A 31 -4.21 1.67 -7.91
N SER A 32 -3.65 0.49 -7.67
CA SER A 32 -3.58 -0.08 -6.32
C SER A 32 -2.16 -0.56 -6.05
N PHE A 33 -1.67 -0.22 -4.87
CA PHE A 33 -0.35 -0.60 -4.40
C PHE A 33 -0.50 -1.37 -3.10
N GLY A 34 0.32 -2.39 -2.91
CA GLY A 34 0.34 -3.20 -1.70
C GLY A 34 1.75 -3.56 -1.29
N ALA A 35 1.93 -3.81 0.00
CA ALA A 35 3.15 -4.37 0.57
C ALA A 35 2.77 -5.64 1.33
N ASN A 36 3.67 -6.62 1.35
CA ASN A 36 3.50 -7.87 2.08
C ASN A 36 4.72 -8.06 2.99
N ALA A 37 4.44 -8.47 4.21
CA ALA A 37 5.40 -8.88 5.21
C ALA A 37 4.82 -10.10 5.94
N VAL A 38 5.62 -11.16 6.10
CA VAL A 38 5.22 -12.37 6.83
C VAL A 38 6.29 -12.69 7.87
N ASP A 39 5.87 -12.89 9.12
CA ASP A 39 6.69 -13.51 10.16
C ASP A 39 6.21 -14.96 10.32
N VAL A 40 7.07 -15.91 9.94
CA VAL A 40 6.76 -17.36 10.00
C VAL A 40 7.12 -17.95 11.37
N GLU A 41 7.92 -17.24 12.17
CA GLU A 41 8.43 -17.68 13.46
C GLU A 41 7.59 -17.15 14.64
N ALA A 42 6.66 -16.23 14.39
CA ALA A 42 5.77 -15.67 15.40
C ALA A 42 4.94 -16.74 16.13
N ASP A 43 4.93 -16.64 17.46
CA ASP A 43 4.25 -17.57 18.38
C ASP A 43 3.69 -16.86 19.63
N THR A 44 3.21 -17.62 20.60
CA THR A 44 2.65 -17.07 21.86
C THR A 44 3.70 -16.42 22.78
N GLN A 45 4.99 -16.65 22.55
CA GLN A 45 6.09 -16.09 23.34
C GLN A 45 6.70 -14.84 22.69
N THR A 46 6.30 -14.53 21.45
CA THR A 46 6.76 -13.35 20.72
C THR A 46 6.48 -12.09 21.52
N GLN A 47 7.53 -11.30 21.77
CA GLN A 47 7.40 -10.10 22.57
C GLN A 47 6.82 -8.97 21.72
N PHE A 48 6.13 -8.02 22.35
CA PHE A 48 5.60 -6.86 21.63
C PHE A 48 6.69 -6.07 20.88
N ALA A 49 7.91 -6.03 21.41
CA ALA A 49 9.05 -5.38 20.76
C ALA A 49 9.46 -6.06 19.44
N ASP A 50 9.28 -7.37 19.30
CA ASP A 50 9.68 -8.15 18.12
C ASP A 50 8.86 -7.75 16.88
N PHE A 51 7.62 -7.27 17.05
CA PHE A 51 6.81 -6.77 15.94
C PHE A 51 7.41 -5.54 15.24
N PHE A 52 8.30 -4.81 15.91
CA PHE A 52 8.98 -3.63 15.35
C PHE A 52 10.37 -3.96 14.79
N ASP A 53 10.85 -5.20 14.95
CA ASP A 53 12.14 -5.65 14.46
C ASP A 53 12.04 -6.21 13.03
N VAL A 54 11.70 -5.31 12.11
CA VAL A 54 11.38 -5.64 10.71
C VAL A 54 12.51 -6.40 10.03
N ASP A 55 13.76 -6.00 10.24
CA ASP A 55 14.92 -6.58 9.54
C ASP A 55 15.21 -8.02 9.95
N ARG A 56 14.83 -8.43 11.17
CA ARG A 56 15.17 -9.75 11.72
C ARG A 56 13.99 -10.71 11.81
N LYS A 57 12.78 -10.19 11.99
CA LYS A 57 11.57 -11.00 12.23
C LYS A 57 10.68 -11.15 11.01
N TRP A 58 10.71 -10.18 10.09
CA TRP A 58 9.79 -10.17 8.97
C TRP A 58 10.48 -10.53 7.67
N ASN A 59 9.92 -11.50 6.97
CA ASN A 59 10.23 -11.68 5.56
C ASN A 59 9.46 -10.63 4.76
N THR A 60 10.16 -9.58 4.32
CA THR A 60 9.62 -8.43 3.60
C THR A 60 10.12 -8.42 2.16
N ALA A 61 9.29 -7.91 1.24
CA ALA A 61 9.70 -7.86 -0.15
C ALA A 61 10.88 -6.89 -0.28
N LYS A 62 11.85 -7.22 -1.15
CA LYS A 62 13.02 -6.35 -1.38
C LYS A 62 12.64 -4.93 -1.84
N SER A 63 11.45 -4.78 -2.40
CA SER A 63 10.84 -3.51 -2.73
C SER A 63 9.81 -3.11 -1.67
N PRO A 64 9.72 -1.84 -1.26
CA PRO A 64 8.68 -1.32 -0.37
C PRO A 64 7.24 -1.57 -0.87
N ILE A 65 7.08 -1.78 -2.19
CA ILE A 65 5.83 -2.15 -2.83
C ILE A 65 6.03 -3.54 -3.42
N SER A 66 5.25 -4.51 -2.92
CA SER A 66 5.25 -5.90 -3.40
C SER A 66 4.10 -6.20 -4.36
N MET A 67 3.09 -5.34 -4.41
CA MET A 67 1.93 -5.50 -5.28
C MET A 67 1.63 -4.20 -6.02
N PHE A 68 1.37 -4.31 -7.32
CA PHE A 68 0.88 -3.20 -8.11
C PHE A 68 -0.19 -3.70 -9.07
N THR A 69 -1.37 -3.08 -9.02
CA THR A 69 -2.51 -3.42 -9.88
C THR A 69 -2.99 -2.17 -10.60
N ILE A 70 -3.30 -2.33 -11.89
CA ILE A 70 -4.04 -1.37 -12.68
C ILE A 70 -5.39 -1.97 -13.05
N SER A 71 -6.47 -1.24 -12.81
CA SER A 71 -7.81 -1.66 -13.22
C SER A 71 -8.53 -0.55 -13.97
N LYS A 72 -9.47 -0.97 -14.82
CA LYS A 72 -10.31 -0.10 -15.64
C LYS A 72 -11.78 -0.45 -15.44
N TYR A 73 -12.59 0.57 -15.24
CA TYR A 73 -14.05 0.48 -15.24
C TYR A 73 -14.54 0.13 -16.65
N ILE A 74 -15.39 -0.90 -16.75
CA ILE A 74 -15.87 -1.45 -18.03
C ILE A 74 -17.39 -1.30 -18.23
N GLY A 75 -18.10 -0.65 -17.30
CA GLY A 75 -19.56 -0.47 -17.34
C GLY A 75 -20.28 -1.32 -16.30
N ASP A 76 -21.55 -1.02 -16.06
CA ASP A 76 -22.45 -1.80 -15.17
C ASP A 76 -21.88 -2.08 -13.77
N ASN A 77 -21.11 -1.14 -13.23
CA ASN A 77 -20.41 -1.27 -11.94
C ASN A 77 -19.38 -2.41 -11.90
N LEU A 78 -18.88 -2.82 -13.06
CA LEU A 78 -17.81 -3.78 -13.21
C LEU A 78 -16.50 -3.09 -13.57
N SER A 79 -15.40 -3.65 -13.06
CA SER A 79 -14.04 -3.26 -13.38
C SER A 79 -13.20 -4.50 -13.66
N PHE A 80 -12.28 -4.39 -14.61
CA PHE A 80 -11.29 -5.42 -14.90
C PHE A 80 -9.89 -4.89 -14.63
N GLY A 81 -9.00 -5.70 -14.07
CA GLY A 81 -7.64 -5.28 -13.76
C GLY A 81 -6.61 -6.39 -13.86
N VAL A 82 -5.36 -5.97 -14.00
CA VAL A 82 -4.17 -6.83 -14.03
C VAL A 82 -3.18 -6.33 -13.00
N GLY A 83 -2.51 -7.24 -12.32
CA GLY A 83 -1.58 -6.90 -11.26
C GLY A 83 -0.31 -7.74 -11.29
N LEU A 84 0.77 -7.13 -10.83
CA LEU A 84 2.04 -7.77 -10.51
C LEU A 84 2.11 -7.97 -9.00
N HIS A 85 2.49 -9.18 -8.59
CA HIS A 85 2.64 -9.53 -7.19
C HIS A 85 3.99 -10.24 -7.01
N SER A 86 4.88 -9.63 -6.23
CA SER A 86 6.11 -10.26 -5.77
C SER A 86 5.83 -10.92 -4.42
N THR A 87 6.01 -12.23 -4.35
CA THR A 87 6.00 -12.95 -3.08
C THR A 87 7.28 -12.69 -2.30
N VAL A 88 7.16 -12.79 -0.99
CA VAL A 88 8.25 -12.82 -0.01
C VAL A 88 8.68 -14.23 0.28
#